data_AF-W2D3E1-F1
#
_entry.id   AF-W2D3E1-F1
#
_cell.length_a   1.000
_cell.length_b   1.000
_cell.length_c   1.000
_cell.angle_alpha   90.00
_cell.angle_beta   90.00
_cell.angle_gamma   90.00
#
_symmetry.space_group_name_H-M   'P 1'
#
loop_
_entity.id
_entity.type
_entity.pdbx_description
1 polymer ?
#
loop_
_entity_poly.entity_id
_entity_poly.type
_entity_poly.pdbx_seq_one_letter_code
_entity_poly.pdbx_strand_id
1 'polypeptide(L)'
;VKEKEKREAEEADKERYLADQQSRGNDFQRQRQNIQTPQMPLLNGNNSGFYFYNEQTVAQGKTQFQNKWGKRVNQDDWRRRNKAMPLASSTDNADGNLPDTPQLDANGNPIASTDSTDALQDSISSDPKSREYYLQQIPFSAEDLEASNVIIADGLYNMGMIYKDKLENKPLSVETFEELERRFPDNKYRMDYYFQSYLMGLRYKDKPLETRSRDRLVKAFPESDYATAVADPNYEYHIRMMDRVQDSIYEQAYNRYLKGDTSFVRRSYREFSRTYPLATLMPKFMFVEALTYVQSGNVASFKSALQTLVEKYPTADVTELASEMLKGVLRGRALVQGSLTGMKWDLRFGTDEFGEISDLDSARAFVNEPESPHRMVLLYPKGAVEANALLYAVAAYNFAHFEVKSFDLSTDEAGRFGMLIVSGFDNLQQVLEYYGMIYARDGYARKVDRAVIFFPISDANYETLLHGKSPSDYMAFFAEVYGRQA
;
A
#
# COMPACT_ATOMS: atom_id res chain seq x y z
N VAL A 1 -0.96 18.72 21.57
CA VAL A 1 -2.21 19.24 20.97
C VAL A 1 -2.06 19.37 19.45
N LYS A 2 -1.13 20.18 18.94
CA LYS A 2 -0.86 20.29 17.48
C LYS A 2 -0.51 18.98 16.75
N GLU A 3 0.20 18.06 17.41
CA GLU A 3 0.54 16.76 16.83
C GLU A 3 -0.65 15.78 16.80
N LYS A 4 -1.61 16.00 17.71
CA LYS A 4 -2.85 15.21 17.78
C LYS A 4 -3.84 15.67 16.70
N GLU A 5 -3.97 16.98 16.50
CA GLU A 5 -4.76 17.56 15.40
C GLU A 5 -4.23 17.17 14.02
N LYS A 6 -2.90 17.12 13.85
CA LYS A 6 -2.29 16.72 12.57
C LYS A 6 -2.56 15.24 12.23
N ARG A 7 -2.56 14.36 13.25
CA ARG A 7 -2.90 12.94 13.07
C ARG A 7 -4.39 12.72 12.81
N GLU A 8 -5.27 13.45 13.50
CA GLU A 8 -6.71 13.39 13.26
C GLU A 8 -7.08 13.90 11.86
N ALA A 9 -6.36 14.91 11.35
CA ALA A 9 -6.54 15.39 9.97
C ALA A 9 -6.08 14.36 8.91
N GLU A 10 -4.95 13.69 9.13
CA GLU A 10 -4.45 12.65 8.20
C GLU A 10 -5.31 11.37 8.22
N GLU A 11 -5.88 11.01 9.37
CA GLU A 11 -6.83 9.89 9.48
C GLU A 11 -8.17 10.21 8.80
N ALA A 12 -8.70 11.43 8.95
CA ALA A 12 -9.91 11.86 8.28
C ALA A 12 -9.76 11.90 6.75
N ASP A 13 -8.60 12.30 6.22
CA ASP A 13 -8.35 12.30 4.78
C ASP A 13 -8.16 10.87 4.22
N LYS A 14 -7.55 9.97 4.99
CA LYS A 14 -7.47 8.53 4.64
C LYS A 14 -8.84 7.87 4.63
N GLU A 15 -9.70 8.13 5.61
CA GLU A 15 -11.06 7.59 5.65
C GLU A 15 -11.91 8.11 4.49
N ARG A 16 -11.78 9.40 4.12
CA ARG A 16 -12.44 9.97 2.94
C ARG A 16 -11.96 9.33 1.64
N TYR A 17 -10.66 9.06 1.52
CA TYR A 17 -10.07 8.40 0.35
C TYR A 17 -10.52 6.94 0.23
N LEU A 18 -10.58 6.20 1.33
CA LEU A 18 -11.09 4.82 1.39
C LEU A 18 -12.60 4.73 1.12
N ALA A 19 -13.38 5.70 1.60
CA ALA A 19 -14.82 5.80 1.30
C ALA A 19 -15.08 6.12 -0.19
N ASP A 20 -14.26 6.97 -0.83
CA ASP A 20 -14.36 7.24 -2.27
C ASP A 20 -13.94 6.02 -3.12
N GLN A 21 -13.02 5.19 -2.62
CA GLN A 21 -12.62 3.93 -3.27
C GLN A 21 -13.68 2.83 -3.14
N GLN A 22 -14.33 2.68 -1.98
CA GLN A 22 -15.40 1.70 -1.76
C GLN A 22 -16.72 2.08 -2.48
N SER A 23 -17.01 3.38 -2.62
CA SER A 23 -18.14 3.90 -3.40
C SER A 23 -18.03 3.56 -4.90
N ARG A 24 -16.80 3.59 -5.46
CA ARG A 24 -16.54 3.27 -6.87
C ARG A 24 -16.73 1.79 -7.23
N GLY A 25 -16.62 0.87 -6.26
CA GLY A 25 -16.78 -0.56 -6.48
C GLY A 25 -18.25 -1.03 -6.57
N ASN A 26 -19.18 -0.32 -5.91
CA ASN A 26 -20.59 -0.72 -5.83
C ASN A 26 -21.52 -0.04 -6.85
N ASP A 27 -21.09 1.07 -7.47
CA ASP A 27 -21.90 1.78 -8.48
C ASP A 27 -21.84 1.15 -9.88
N PHE A 28 -20.82 0.33 -10.18
CA PHE A 28 -20.66 -0.28 -11.51
C PHE A 28 -21.55 -1.51 -11.75
N GLN A 29 -22.10 -2.14 -10.71
CA GLN A 29 -23.00 -3.31 -10.86
C GLN A 29 -24.50 -2.95 -10.80
N ARG A 30 -24.90 -1.87 -10.12
CA ARG A 30 -26.32 -1.45 -10.07
C ARG A 30 -26.80 -0.73 -11.34
N GLN A 31 -25.89 -0.22 -12.17
CA GLN A 31 -26.25 0.54 -13.38
C GLN A 31 -26.54 -0.32 -14.63
N ARG A 32 -26.31 -1.64 -14.60
CA ARG A 32 -26.55 -2.52 -15.76
C ARG A 32 -27.93 -3.18 -15.83
N GLN A 33 -28.76 -3.07 -14.79
CA GLN A 33 -30.09 -3.73 -14.80
C GLN A 33 -31.26 -2.84 -15.26
N ASN A 34 -31.04 -1.58 -15.67
CA ASN A 34 -32.15 -0.73 -16.09
C ASN A 34 -31.85 0.21 -17.27
N ILE A 35 -31.13 -0.28 -18.28
CA ILE A 35 -31.00 0.42 -19.57
C ILE A 35 -32.13 -0.06 -20.49
N GLN A 36 -33.36 0.42 -20.25
CA GLN A 36 -34.36 0.48 -21.30
C GLN A 36 -34.01 1.67 -22.20
N THR A 37 -33.59 1.37 -23.43
CA THR A 37 -33.55 2.36 -24.51
C THR A 37 -34.97 2.84 -24.81
N PRO A 38 -35.28 4.15 -24.75
CA PRO A 38 -36.62 4.63 -25.06
C PRO A 38 -36.93 4.45 -26.55
N GLN A 39 -38.01 3.73 -26.86
CA GLN A 39 -38.67 3.80 -28.16
C GLN A 39 -39.36 5.17 -28.28
N MET A 40 -39.09 5.88 -29.38
CA MET A 40 -39.81 7.10 -29.74
C MET A 40 -41.30 6.80 -29.93
N PRO A 41 -42.23 7.65 -29.46
CA PRO A 41 -43.64 7.52 -29.79
C PRO A 41 -43.80 7.65 -31.30
N LEU A 42 -44.50 6.70 -31.93
CA LEU A 42 -44.86 6.80 -33.34
C LEU A 42 -45.77 8.03 -33.53
N LEU A 43 -45.27 9.05 -34.25
CA LEU A 43 -46.07 10.21 -34.64
C LEU A 43 -47.13 9.76 -35.64
N ASN A 44 -48.38 9.62 -35.17
CA ASN A 44 -49.54 9.51 -36.04
C ASN A 44 -50.12 10.92 -36.23
N GLY A 45 -50.06 11.44 -37.46
CA GLY A 45 -50.86 12.60 -37.88
C GLY A 45 -50.15 13.97 -37.93
N ASN A 46 -49.72 14.33 -39.14
CA ASN A 46 -49.82 15.67 -39.74
C ASN A 46 -49.23 16.93 -39.07
N ASN A 47 -48.26 16.80 -38.16
CA ASN A 47 -47.46 17.97 -37.78
C ASN A 47 -45.96 17.63 -37.75
N SER A 48 -45.29 17.78 -38.89
CA SER A 48 -43.85 17.58 -39.07
C SER A 48 -43.04 18.75 -38.47
N GLY A 49 -43.27 19.06 -37.20
CA GLY A 49 -42.46 20.01 -36.45
C GLY A 49 -41.20 19.33 -35.93
N PHE A 50 -40.06 20.01 -36.06
CA PHE A 50 -38.81 19.65 -35.38
C PHE A 50 -39.08 19.26 -33.92
N TYR A 51 -38.43 18.20 -33.43
CA TYR A 51 -38.67 17.56 -32.12
C TYR A 51 -38.80 18.53 -30.93
N PHE A 52 -38.10 19.67 -30.97
CA PHE A 52 -38.14 20.71 -29.94
C PHE A 52 -39.39 21.62 -29.95
N TYR A 53 -40.28 21.48 -30.94
CA TYR A 53 -41.53 22.24 -31.03
C TYR A 53 -42.72 21.55 -30.36
N ASN A 54 -42.55 20.31 -29.90
CA ASN A 54 -43.57 19.64 -29.08
C ASN A 54 -43.27 19.87 -27.59
N GLU A 55 -44.05 20.75 -26.97
CA GLU A 55 -43.89 21.14 -25.55
C GLU A 55 -43.95 19.94 -24.59
N GLN A 56 -44.79 18.93 -24.87
CA GLN A 56 -44.90 17.75 -24.01
C GLN A 56 -43.64 16.89 -24.06
N THR A 57 -43.06 16.73 -25.26
CA THR A 57 -41.82 15.95 -25.45
C THR A 57 -40.62 16.66 -24.83
N VAL A 58 -40.55 18.00 -24.95
CA VAL A 58 -39.51 18.82 -24.31
C VAL A 58 -39.62 18.78 -22.78
N ALA A 59 -40.84 18.85 -22.23
CA ALA A 59 -41.08 18.77 -20.79
C ALA A 59 -40.63 17.41 -20.22
N GLN A 60 -40.99 16.30 -20.89
CA GLN A 60 -40.54 14.97 -20.48
C GLN A 60 -39.01 14.82 -20.57
N GLY A 61 -38.39 15.33 -21.64
CA GLY A 61 -36.94 15.34 -21.80
C GLY A 61 -36.21 16.13 -20.71
N LYS A 62 -36.76 17.29 -20.29
CA LYS A 62 -36.22 18.11 -19.19
C LYS A 62 -36.25 17.36 -17.86
N THR A 63 -37.37 16.71 -17.52
CA THR A 63 -37.49 15.92 -16.28
C THR A 63 -36.53 14.74 -16.26
N GLN A 64 -36.39 14.02 -17.38
CA GLN A 64 -35.43 12.91 -17.48
C GLN A 64 -33.98 13.37 -17.39
N PHE A 65 -33.66 14.53 -17.96
CA PHE A 65 -32.33 15.13 -17.85
C PHE A 65 -32.00 15.51 -16.41
N GLN A 66 -32.94 16.15 -15.70
CA GLN A 66 -32.78 16.51 -14.28
C GLN A 66 -32.64 15.27 -13.39
N ASN A 67 -33.40 14.20 -13.67
CA ASN A 67 -33.27 12.95 -12.92
C ASN A 67 -31.92 12.26 -13.12
N LYS A 68 -31.33 12.36 -14.33
CA LYS A 68 -30.06 11.70 -14.66
C LYS A 68 -28.82 12.52 -14.28
N TRP A 69 -28.91 13.84 -14.32
CA TRP A 69 -27.75 14.74 -14.21
C TRP A 69 -27.90 15.84 -13.14
N GLY A 70 -29.07 15.99 -12.53
CA GLY A 70 -29.40 17.08 -11.62
C GLY A 70 -29.74 18.39 -12.33
N LYS A 71 -30.06 19.44 -11.55
CA LYS A 71 -30.20 20.81 -12.06
C LYS A 71 -28.81 21.38 -12.34
N ARG A 72 -28.32 21.25 -13.57
CA ARG A 72 -27.03 21.81 -14.01
C ARG A 72 -27.26 23.11 -14.79
N VAL A 73 -26.39 24.10 -14.58
CA VAL A 73 -26.35 25.33 -15.37
C VAL A 73 -25.91 25.02 -16.80
N ASN A 74 -26.46 25.76 -17.77
CA ASN A 74 -26.13 25.59 -19.18
C ASN A 74 -24.75 26.19 -19.46
N GLN A 75 -23.72 25.34 -19.55
CA GLN A 75 -22.34 25.74 -19.81
C GLN A 75 -21.61 24.63 -20.59
N ASP A 76 -20.54 25.00 -21.28
CA ASP A 76 -19.73 24.05 -22.04
C ASP A 76 -19.03 23.01 -21.15
N ASP A 77 -18.92 21.78 -21.66
CA ASP A 77 -18.41 20.59 -20.95
C ASP A 77 -19.22 20.17 -19.71
N TRP A 78 -20.53 20.47 -19.65
CA TRP A 78 -21.40 20.17 -18.49
C TRP A 78 -21.45 18.68 -18.06
N ARG A 79 -20.99 17.75 -18.90
CA ARG A 79 -20.99 16.29 -18.65
C ARG A 79 -19.80 15.77 -17.84
N ARG A 80 -18.80 16.59 -17.49
CA ARG A 80 -17.64 16.15 -16.71
C ARG A 80 -18.01 16.04 -15.21
N ARG A 81 -17.61 14.95 -14.56
CA ARG A 81 -17.91 14.68 -13.13
C ARG A 81 -17.14 15.62 -12.19
N ASN A 82 -15.88 15.92 -12.51
CA ASN A 82 -15.04 16.87 -11.79
C ASN A 82 -14.54 17.93 -12.78
N LYS A 83 -15.15 19.11 -12.77
CA LYS A 83 -14.59 20.33 -13.36
C LYS A 83 -14.38 21.28 -12.18
N ALA A 84 -13.14 21.47 -11.73
CA ALA A 84 -12.81 22.63 -10.91
C ALA A 84 -13.22 23.86 -11.74
N MET A 85 -14.16 24.63 -11.21
CA MET A 85 -14.97 25.60 -11.95
C MET A 85 -14.09 26.75 -12.46
N PRO A 86 -13.94 26.96 -13.79
CA PRO A 86 -13.45 28.22 -14.31
C PRO A 86 -14.66 29.08 -14.67
N LEU A 87 -14.79 30.23 -14.02
CA LEU A 87 -15.85 31.20 -14.25
C LEU A 87 -15.49 32.09 -15.46
N ALA A 88 -16.38 32.15 -16.46
CA ALA A 88 -16.45 33.24 -17.45
C ALA A 88 -17.91 33.35 -17.92
N SER A 89 -18.71 34.22 -17.27
CA SER A 89 -19.13 35.57 -17.71
C SER A 89 -20.14 35.57 -18.88
N SER A 90 -21.44 35.57 -18.61
CA SER A 90 -22.35 36.73 -18.41
C SER A 90 -22.92 37.32 -19.72
N THR A 91 -24.24 37.26 -19.91
CA THR A 91 -25.13 38.44 -20.03
C THR A 91 -26.60 38.07 -20.26
N ASP A 92 -27.44 38.70 -19.42
CA ASP A 92 -28.80 39.17 -19.64
C ASP A 92 -30.03 38.24 -19.72
N ASN A 93 -30.77 38.34 -18.61
CA ASN A 93 -32.20 38.67 -18.49
C ASN A 93 -33.25 37.55 -18.52
N ALA A 94 -33.85 37.44 -17.33
CA ALA A 94 -35.29 37.50 -17.07
C ALA A 94 -35.93 36.20 -16.57
N ASP A 95 -36.37 36.32 -15.31
CA ASP A 95 -37.58 35.75 -14.70
C ASP A 95 -37.72 34.23 -14.54
N GLY A 96 -37.88 33.82 -13.27
CA GLY A 96 -38.61 32.61 -12.88
C GLY A 96 -37.85 31.56 -12.05
N ASN A 97 -37.72 31.80 -10.74
CA ASN A 97 -38.13 30.93 -9.60
C ASN A 97 -38.09 29.39 -9.78
N LEU A 98 -37.60 28.51 -8.87
CA LEU A 98 -37.50 28.44 -7.39
C LEU A 98 -36.70 27.13 -7.06
N PRO A 99 -36.09 26.95 -5.86
CA PRO A 99 -36.85 26.59 -4.66
C PRO A 99 -36.30 27.13 -3.33
N ASP A 100 -37.17 27.74 -2.52
CA ASP A 100 -37.44 27.27 -1.16
C ASP A 100 -38.62 28.07 -0.61
N THR A 101 -39.61 27.38 -0.06
CA THR A 101 -40.83 27.97 0.50
C THR A 101 -40.50 28.71 1.81
N PRO A 102 -40.69 30.04 1.90
CA PRO A 102 -40.55 30.78 3.15
C PRO A 102 -41.77 30.55 4.05
N GLN A 103 -41.57 30.41 5.37
CA GLN A 103 -42.66 30.52 6.33
C GLN A 103 -43.09 31.99 6.42
N LEU A 104 -44.40 32.22 6.28
CA LEU A 104 -45.06 33.52 6.31
C LEU A 104 -45.81 33.70 7.64
N ASP A 105 -45.92 34.93 8.11
CA ASP A 105 -46.84 35.27 9.21
C ASP A 105 -48.31 35.33 8.74
N ALA A 106 -49.25 35.56 9.66
CA ALA A 106 -50.70 35.59 9.38
C ALA A 106 -51.14 36.66 8.37
N ASN A 107 -50.24 37.56 7.95
CA ASN A 107 -50.51 38.61 6.98
C ASN A 107 -49.66 38.48 5.70
N GLY A 108 -48.87 37.42 5.54
CA GLY A 108 -48.22 37.06 4.28
C GLY A 108 -46.87 37.72 4.01
N ASN A 109 -46.12 38.17 5.04
CA ASN A 109 -44.77 38.73 4.86
C ASN A 109 -43.66 37.74 5.28
N PRO A 110 -42.50 37.72 4.58
CA PRO A 110 -41.36 36.87 4.93
C PRO A 110 -40.54 37.42 6.11
N ILE A 111 -40.23 36.55 7.07
CA ILE A 111 -39.40 36.86 8.26
C ILE A 111 -37.92 36.68 7.88
N ALA A 112 -37.11 37.74 7.95
CA ALA A 112 -35.69 37.70 7.64
C ALA A 112 -34.87 37.11 8.81
N SER A 113 -34.15 36.01 8.58
CA SER A 113 -33.07 35.57 9.47
C SER A 113 -31.82 36.41 9.21
N THR A 114 -31.31 37.03 10.26
CA THR A 114 -30.09 37.83 10.31
C THR A 114 -28.85 36.94 10.14
N ASP A 115 -28.31 36.83 8.92
CA ASP A 115 -26.94 36.34 8.72
C ASP A 115 -26.34 36.77 7.35
N SER A 116 -26.47 38.06 7.03
CA SER A 116 -26.17 38.60 5.68
C SER A 116 -24.83 39.34 5.56
N THR A 117 -23.90 39.20 6.51
CA THR A 117 -22.58 39.85 6.40
C THR A 117 -21.52 38.97 5.74
N ASP A 118 -21.57 37.65 5.91
CA ASP A 118 -20.55 36.74 5.34
C ASP A 118 -20.78 36.42 3.86
N ALA A 119 -22.05 36.36 3.41
CA ALA A 119 -22.38 36.06 2.00
C ALA A 119 -22.00 37.17 1.00
N LEU A 120 -21.90 38.42 1.46
CA LEU A 120 -21.48 39.56 0.63
C LEU A 120 -19.97 39.57 0.38
N GLN A 121 -19.18 38.99 1.28
CA GLN A 121 -17.72 38.97 1.16
C GLN A 121 -17.25 37.86 0.21
N ASP A 122 -17.95 36.72 0.18
CA ASP A 122 -17.69 35.61 -0.75
C ASP A 122 -18.05 35.92 -2.22
N SER A 123 -19.03 36.80 -2.46
CA SER A 123 -19.45 37.16 -3.82
C SER A 123 -18.52 38.19 -4.49
N ILE A 124 -17.97 39.14 -3.73
CA ILE A 124 -16.96 40.12 -4.23
C ILE A 124 -15.60 39.43 -4.46
N SER A 125 -15.32 38.42 -3.62
CA SER A 125 -14.15 37.53 -3.63
C SER A 125 -14.05 36.65 -4.89
N SER A 126 -15.15 36.34 -5.57
CA SER A 126 -15.19 35.37 -6.68
C SER A 126 -15.45 35.97 -8.08
N ASP A 127 -15.58 37.29 -8.22
CA ASP A 127 -15.77 37.95 -9.52
C ASP A 127 -14.41 38.19 -10.23
N PRO A 128 -14.12 37.55 -11.37
CA PRO A 128 -12.88 37.76 -12.12
C PRO A 128 -12.67 39.20 -12.62
N LYS A 129 -13.68 40.07 -12.55
CA LYS A 129 -13.57 41.50 -12.89
C LYS A 129 -13.29 42.40 -11.69
N SER A 130 -13.34 41.88 -10.46
CA SER A 130 -13.00 42.64 -9.26
C SER A 130 -11.49 42.65 -9.05
N ARG A 131 -10.97 43.74 -8.47
CA ARG A 131 -9.55 43.85 -8.13
C ARG A 131 -9.22 42.87 -7.00
N GLU A 132 -10.14 42.73 -6.06
CA GLU A 132 -10.05 41.92 -4.85
C GLU A 132 -9.85 40.44 -5.19
N TYR A 133 -10.49 39.93 -6.26
CA TYR A 133 -10.28 38.58 -6.79
C TYR A 133 -8.82 38.29 -7.13
N TYR A 134 -8.15 39.21 -7.82
CA TYR A 134 -6.73 39.03 -8.18
C TYR A 134 -5.79 39.24 -6.99
N LEU A 135 -6.16 40.10 -6.04
CA LEU A 135 -5.34 40.34 -4.84
C LEU A 135 -5.28 39.08 -3.96
N GLN A 136 -6.33 38.26 -3.88
CA GLN A 136 -6.30 37.03 -3.07
C GLN A 136 -5.23 36.01 -3.49
N GLN A 137 -4.85 35.99 -4.77
CA GLN A 137 -3.85 35.06 -5.29
C GLN A 137 -2.41 35.57 -5.11
N ILE A 138 -2.24 36.79 -4.62
CA ILE A 138 -0.94 37.41 -4.40
C ILE A 138 -0.54 37.18 -2.94
N PRO A 139 0.57 36.48 -2.68
CA PRO A 139 1.05 36.29 -1.32
C PRO A 139 1.58 37.62 -0.78
N PHE A 140 0.82 38.26 0.11
CA PHE A 140 1.20 39.53 0.74
C PHE A 140 1.93 39.35 2.07
N SER A 141 1.69 38.24 2.78
CA SER A 141 2.39 37.92 4.01
C SER A 141 3.71 37.19 3.71
N ALA A 142 4.66 37.27 4.64
CA ALA A 142 5.92 36.54 4.50
C ALA A 142 5.71 35.01 4.50
N GLU A 143 4.70 34.52 5.23
CA GLU A 143 4.35 33.10 5.28
C GLU A 143 3.75 32.62 3.95
N ASP A 144 2.83 33.40 3.38
CA ASP A 144 2.24 33.07 2.07
C ASP A 144 3.27 33.14 0.95
N LEU A 145 4.24 34.06 1.05
CA LEU A 145 5.31 34.20 0.08
C LEU A 145 6.26 33.00 0.14
N GLU A 146 6.56 32.50 1.34
CA GLU A 146 7.35 31.29 1.51
C GLU A 146 6.61 30.04 1.02
N ALA A 147 5.31 29.91 1.32
CA ALA A 147 4.49 28.84 0.78
C ALA A 147 4.47 28.86 -0.77
N SER A 148 4.36 30.05 -1.37
CA SER A 148 4.47 30.25 -2.82
C SER A 148 5.86 29.85 -3.35
N ASN A 149 6.93 30.25 -2.67
CA ASN A 149 8.30 29.87 -3.05
C ASN A 149 8.50 28.35 -3.05
N VAL A 150 7.94 27.64 -2.07
CA VAL A 150 7.99 26.17 -2.01
C VAL A 150 7.28 25.55 -3.22
N ILE A 151 6.11 26.07 -3.60
CA ILE A 151 5.36 25.61 -4.79
C ILE A 151 6.17 25.86 -6.07
N ILE A 152 6.82 27.01 -6.20
CA ILE A 152 7.65 27.34 -7.36
C ILE A 152 8.89 26.44 -7.41
N ALA A 153 9.55 26.21 -6.27
CA ALA A 153 10.70 25.32 -6.18
C ALA A 153 10.33 23.87 -6.56
N ASP A 154 9.19 23.36 -6.07
CA ASP A 154 8.60 22.08 -6.47
C ASP A 154 8.34 22.03 -7.97
N GLY A 155 7.73 23.08 -8.53
CA GLY A 155 7.46 23.20 -9.97
C GLY A 155 8.73 23.18 -10.82
N LEU A 156 9.75 23.97 -10.45
CA LEU A 156 11.03 24.04 -11.16
C LEU A 156 11.78 22.71 -11.12
N TYR A 157 11.84 22.04 -9.97
CA TYR A 157 12.46 20.73 -9.88
C TYR A 157 11.78 19.71 -10.80
N ASN A 158 10.45 19.62 -10.74
CA ASN A 158 9.68 18.73 -11.60
C ASN A 158 9.83 19.07 -13.09
N MET A 159 9.89 20.35 -13.44
CA MET A 159 10.14 20.80 -14.81
C MET A 159 11.53 20.36 -15.30
N GLY A 160 12.58 20.53 -14.48
CA GLY A 160 13.93 20.06 -14.79
C GLY A 160 13.98 18.54 -14.99
N MET A 161 13.24 17.78 -14.18
CA MET A 161 13.09 16.33 -14.32
C MET A 161 12.33 15.94 -15.59
N ILE A 162 11.25 16.65 -15.96
CA ILE A 162 10.52 16.43 -17.21
C ILE A 162 11.44 16.69 -18.42
N TYR A 163 12.22 17.78 -18.39
CA TYR A 163 13.19 18.06 -19.44
C TYR A 163 14.23 16.95 -19.57
N LYS A 164 14.69 16.38 -18.45
CA LYS A 164 15.66 15.28 -18.44
C LYS A 164 15.07 13.95 -18.92
N ASP A 165 13.97 13.51 -18.32
CA ASP A 165 13.45 12.14 -18.45
C ASP A 165 12.44 11.98 -19.60
N LYS A 166 11.62 13.00 -19.87
CA LYS A 166 10.55 12.91 -20.88
C LYS A 166 10.96 13.55 -22.21
N LEU A 167 11.63 14.68 -22.15
CA LEU A 167 12.02 15.44 -23.36
C LEU A 167 13.48 15.23 -23.76
N GLU A 168 14.28 14.59 -22.89
CA GLU A 168 15.72 14.37 -23.06
C GLU A 168 16.51 15.65 -23.44
N ASN A 169 16.01 16.82 -23.05
CA ASN A 169 16.61 18.11 -23.35
C ASN A 169 17.56 18.54 -22.22
N LYS A 170 18.82 18.12 -22.35
CA LYS A 170 19.88 18.41 -21.36
C LYS A 170 20.07 19.93 -21.11
N PRO A 171 20.23 20.80 -22.12
CA PRO A 171 20.42 22.23 -21.86
C PRO A 171 19.31 22.85 -21.01
N LEU A 172 18.04 22.60 -21.35
CA LEU A 172 16.91 23.14 -20.59
C LEU A 172 16.81 22.56 -19.19
N SER A 173 17.14 21.27 -19.00
CA SER A 173 17.16 20.66 -17.67
C SER A 173 18.22 21.31 -16.78
N VAL A 174 19.44 21.49 -17.28
CA VAL A 174 20.52 22.14 -16.53
C VAL A 174 20.18 23.60 -16.21
N GLU A 175 19.68 24.36 -17.20
CA GLU A 175 19.25 25.75 -17.00
C GLU A 175 18.15 25.85 -15.92
N THR A 176 17.19 24.93 -15.94
CA THR A 176 16.11 24.90 -14.94
C THR A 176 16.63 24.60 -13.54
N PHE A 177 17.57 23.68 -13.39
CA PHE A 177 18.20 23.39 -12.10
C PHE A 177 19.09 24.53 -11.60
N GLU A 178 19.80 25.21 -12.51
CA GLU A 178 20.57 26.41 -12.16
C GLU A 178 19.67 27.57 -11.72
N GLU A 179 18.51 27.75 -12.37
CA GLU A 179 17.51 28.74 -11.98
C GLU A 179 16.88 28.42 -10.62
N LEU A 180 16.60 27.13 -10.35
CA LEU A 180 16.16 26.66 -9.03
C LEU A 180 17.18 27.00 -7.94
N GLU A 181 18.47 26.71 -8.16
CA GLU A 181 19.55 27.05 -7.23
C GLU A 181 19.70 28.57 -7.03
N ARG A 182 19.58 29.35 -8.10
CA ARG A 182 19.73 30.81 -8.07
C ARG A 182 18.58 31.48 -7.32
N ARG A 183 17.34 31.04 -7.55
CA ARG A 183 16.14 31.63 -6.94
C ARG A 183 15.87 31.13 -5.53
N PHE A 184 16.16 29.85 -5.27
CA PHE A 184 15.85 29.18 -4.02
C PHE A 184 17.08 28.41 -3.54
N PRO A 185 18.14 29.10 -3.07
CA PRO A 185 19.40 28.45 -2.71
C PRO A 185 19.28 27.49 -1.52
N ASP A 186 18.26 27.67 -0.69
CA ASP A 186 17.90 26.75 0.38
C ASP A 186 16.56 26.08 0.08
N ASN A 187 16.62 24.89 -0.53
CA ASN A 187 15.45 24.11 -0.91
C ASN A 187 15.69 22.61 -0.65
N LYS A 188 14.61 21.83 -0.55
CA LYS A 188 14.67 20.39 -0.25
C LYS A 188 15.32 19.53 -1.34
N TYR A 189 15.38 19.99 -2.60
CA TYR A 189 15.89 19.23 -3.74
C TYR A 189 17.36 19.44 -4.06
N ARG A 190 18.10 20.19 -3.22
CA ARG A 190 19.52 20.50 -3.45
C ARG A 190 20.37 19.28 -3.74
N MET A 191 20.23 18.25 -2.93
CA MET A 191 20.92 16.97 -3.16
C MET A 191 20.51 16.35 -4.50
N ASP A 192 19.20 16.30 -4.75
CA ASP A 192 18.64 15.64 -5.92
C ASP A 192 19.12 16.30 -7.21
N TYR A 193 18.95 17.62 -7.38
CA TYR A 193 19.31 18.26 -8.65
C TYR A 193 20.83 18.29 -8.89
N TYR A 194 21.67 18.34 -7.84
CA TYR A 194 23.13 18.16 -8.01
C TYR A 194 23.46 16.77 -8.51
N PHE A 195 22.85 15.74 -7.91
CA PHE A 195 23.06 14.36 -8.32
C PHE A 195 22.55 14.11 -9.75
N GLN A 196 21.35 14.61 -10.08
CA GLN A 196 20.81 14.50 -11.44
C GLN A 196 21.69 15.21 -12.47
N SER A 197 22.23 16.39 -12.14
CA SER A 197 23.16 17.11 -13.00
C SER A 197 24.47 16.36 -13.22
N TYR A 198 24.98 15.70 -12.17
CA TYR A 198 26.15 14.82 -12.27
C TYR A 198 25.88 13.62 -13.20
N LEU A 199 24.74 12.93 -13.03
CA LEU A 199 24.35 11.81 -13.89
C LEU A 199 24.17 12.23 -15.36
N MET A 200 23.62 13.42 -15.61
CA MET A 200 23.57 14.01 -16.95
C MET A 200 24.98 14.26 -17.50
N GLY A 201 25.89 14.78 -16.68
CA GLY A 201 27.31 14.94 -17.03
C GLY A 201 27.93 13.63 -17.51
N LEU A 202 27.71 12.53 -16.79
CA LEU A 202 28.16 11.20 -17.18
C LEU A 202 27.51 10.71 -18.49
N ARG A 203 26.18 10.78 -18.60
CA ARG A 203 25.42 10.30 -19.78
C ARG A 203 25.88 10.99 -21.06
N TYR A 204 26.07 12.30 -21.00
CA TYR A 204 26.44 13.13 -22.15
C TYR A 204 27.96 13.39 -22.27
N LYS A 205 28.78 12.77 -21.41
CA LYS A 205 30.25 12.95 -21.36
C LYS A 205 30.70 14.41 -21.21
N ASP A 206 29.94 15.20 -20.47
CA ASP A 206 30.24 16.61 -20.15
C ASP A 206 31.03 16.68 -18.84
N LYS A 207 32.37 16.71 -18.97
CA LYS A 207 33.30 16.77 -17.82
C LYS A 207 33.16 18.02 -16.97
N PRO A 208 32.99 19.23 -17.54
CA PRO A 208 32.69 20.43 -16.75
C PRO A 208 31.45 20.29 -15.85
N LEU A 209 30.33 19.81 -16.42
CA LEU A 209 29.09 19.62 -15.68
C LEU A 209 29.24 18.57 -14.58
N GLU A 210 29.83 17.41 -14.92
CA GLU A 210 30.13 16.33 -13.98
C GLU A 210 30.95 16.84 -12.78
N THR A 211 32.08 17.50 -13.04
CA THR A 211 33.01 17.98 -12.00
C THR A 211 32.34 18.99 -11.08
N ARG A 212 31.67 19.99 -11.67
CA ARG A 212 30.99 21.05 -10.92
C ARG A 212 29.88 20.48 -10.03
N SER A 213 29.05 19.59 -10.57
CA SER A 213 27.94 18.99 -9.82
C SER A 213 28.43 18.06 -8.72
N ARG A 214 29.47 17.25 -8.98
CA ARG A 214 30.13 16.43 -7.95
C ARG A 214 30.67 17.28 -6.81
N ASP A 215 31.44 18.33 -7.13
CA ASP A 215 32.09 19.16 -6.11
C ASP A 215 31.05 19.90 -5.26
N ARG A 216 29.95 20.37 -5.87
CA ARG A 216 28.81 20.95 -5.14
C ARG A 216 28.14 19.93 -4.22
N LEU A 217 27.88 18.71 -4.71
CA LEU A 217 27.24 17.64 -3.94
C LEU A 217 28.08 17.24 -2.73
N VAL A 218 29.38 16.99 -2.92
CA VAL A 218 30.32 16.60 -1.85
C VAL A 218 30.52 17.72 -0.84
N LYS A 219 30.63 18.98 -1.30
CA LYS A 219 30.81 20.12 -0.41
C LYS A 219 29.56 20.43 0.42
N ALA A 220 28.38 20.36 -0.19
CA ALA A 220 27.13 20.70 0.48
C ALA A 220 26.59 19.56 1.36
N PHE A 221 26.84 18.30 1.00
CA PHE A 221 26.26 17.12 1.66
C PHE A 221 27.27 16.00 1.88
N PRO A 222 28.39 16.24 2.60
CA PRO A 222 29.49 15.29 2.71
C PRO A 222 29.12 13.94 3.32
N GLU A 223 28.10 13.90 4.19
CA GLU A 223 27.63 12.68 4.87
C GLU A 223 26.55 11.93 4.09
N SER A 224 26.12 12.44 2.94
CA SER A 224 25.08 11.83 2.12
C SER A 224 25.58 10.58 1.42
N ASP A 225 24.71 9.57 1.30
CA ASP A 225 24.95 8.37 0.50
C ASP A 225 25.29 8.75 -0.96
N TYR A 226 24.67 9.82 -1.49
CA TYR A 226 24.98 10.37 -2.82
C TYR A 226 26.39 10.96 -2.92
N ALA A 227 26.83 11.73 -1.91
CA ALA A 227 28.16 12.34 -1.90
C ALA A 227 29.26 11.27 -1.80
N THR A 228 29.05 10.26 -0.96
CA THR A 228 29.94 9.11 -0.84
C THR A 228 30.04 8.38 -2.18
N ALA A 229 28.90 8.18 -2.86
CA ALA A 229 28.85 7.51 -4.15
C ALA A 229 29.65 8.25 -5.23
N VAL A 230 29.40 9.56 -5.42
CA VAL A 230 30.05 10.34 -6.49
C VAL A 230 31.51 10.68 -6.21
N ALA A 231 31.95 10.53 -4.95
CA ALA A 231 33.36 10.68 -4.58
C ALA A 231 34.24 9.50 -5.05
N ASP A 232 33.64 8.34 -5.33
CA ASP A 232 34.36 7.18 -5.88
C ASP A 232 34.75 7.42 -7.35
N PRO A 233 36.06 7.39 -7.69
CA PRO A 233 36.52 7.53 -9.08
C PRO A 233 35.94 6.49 -10.04
N ASN A 234 35.53 5.32 -9.52
CA ASN A 234 34.96 4.22 -10.29
C ASN A 234 33.43 4.22 -10.29
N TYR A 235 32.77 5.24 -9.77
CA TYR A 235 31.31 5.28 -9.65
C TYR A 235 30.59 5.10 -11.00
N GLU A 236 31.11 5.68 -12.09
CA GLU A 236 30.55 5.49 -13.44
C GLU A 236 30.57 4.01 -13.88
N TYR A 237 31.60 3.26 -13.49
CA TYR A 237 31.66 1.83 -13.75
C TYR A 237 30.65 1.08 -12.86
N HIS A 238 30.58 1.43 -11.58
CA HIS A 238 29.65 0.80 -10.62
C HIS A 238 28.19 0.99 -11.04
N ILE A 239 27.76 2.18 -11.44
CA ILE A 239 26.35 2.41 -11.85
C ILE A 239 25.96 1.61 -13.10
N ARG A 240 26.88 1.43 -14.05
CA ARG A 240 26.64 0.61 -15.26
C ARG A 240 26.56 -0.88 -14.95
N MET A 241 27.32 -1.32 -13.96
CA MET A 241 27.39 -2.73 -13.57
C MET A 241 26.29 -3.09 -12.57
N MET A 242 25.78 -2.11 -11.82
CA MET A 242 24.77 -2.24 -10.76
C MET A 242 23.67 -3.25 -11.10
N ASP A 243 22.96 -3.03 -12.22
CA ASP A 243 21.84 -3.86 -12.64
C ASP A 243 22.22 -5.32 -12.90
N ARG A 244 23.49 -5.57 -13.25
CA ARG A 244 24.00 -6.92 -13.57
C ARG A 244 24.50 -7.67 -12.34
N VAL A 245 25.00 -6.95 -11.34
CA VAL A 245 25.67 -7.59 -10.18
C VAL A 245 24.84 -7.58 -8.92
N GLN A 246 23.87 -6.67 -8.77
CA GLN A 246 23.10 -6.55 -7.54
C GLN A 246 22.35 -7.84 -7.18
N ASP A 247 21.71 -8.49 -8.17
CA ASP A 247 20.97 -9.73 -7.98
C ASP A 247 21.90 -10.88 -7.57
N SER A 248 23.05 -11.00 -8.24
CA SER A 248 24.02 -12.06 -7.98
C SER A 248 24.66 -11.93 -6.59
N ILE A 249 25.01 -10.70 -6.19
CA ILE A 249 25.60 -10.45 -4.87
C ILE A 249 24.56 -10.72 -3.77
N TYR A 250 23.32 -10.25 -3.98
CA TYR A 250 22.23 -10.48 -3.04
C TYR A 250 21.89 -11.96 -2.91
N GLU A 251 21.77 -12.69 -4.02
CA GLU A 251 21.51 -14.13 -4.03
C GLU A 251 22.61 -14.92 -3.31
N GLN A 252 23.88 -14.57 -3.54
CA GLN A 252 25.01 -15.18 -2.83
C GLN A 252 24.95 -14.91 -1.33
N ALA A 253 24.68 -13.67 -0.92
CA ALA A 253 24.54 -13.32 0.48
C ALA A 253 23.35 -14.03 1.12
N TYR A 254 22.20 -14.09 0.46
CA TYR A 254 21.01 -14.79 0.94
C TYR A 254 21.25 -16.30 1.08
N ASN A 255 21.89 -16.93 0.09
CA ASN A 255 22.25 -18.35 0.16
C ASN A 255 23.24 -18.66 1.30
N ARG A 256 24.12 -17.71 1.64
CA ARG A 256 25.07 -17.83 2.77
C ARG A 256 24.38 -17.62 4.09
N TYR A 257 23.44 -16.67 4.14
CA TYR A 257 22.52 -16.51 5.25
C TYR A 257 21.75 -17.81 5.52
N LEU A 258 21.18 -18.46 4.49
CA LEU A 258 20.50 -19.77 4.57
C LEU A 258 21.38 -20.91 5.10
N LYS A 259 22.71 -20.77 5.02
CA LYS A 259 23.68 -21.73 5.55
C LYS A 259 24.20 -21.35 6.95
N GLY A 260 23.70 -20.28 7.54
CA GLY A 260 24.12 -19.76 8.85
C GLY A 260 25.44 -18.97 8.82
N ASP A 261 26.00 -18.66 7.65
CA ASP A 261 27.24 -17.90 7.52
C ASP A 261 26.99 -16.38 7.63
N THR A 262 26.69 -15.94 8.84
CA THR A 262 26.44 -14.52 9.18
C THR A 262 27.64 -13.62 8.89
N SER A 263 28.86 -14.16 8.98
CA SER A 263 30.09 -13.41 8.77
C SER A 263 30.28 -12.97 7.32
N PHE A 264 29.91 -13.84 6.38
CA PHE A 264 29.92 -13.54 4.96
C PHE A 264 28.87 -12.48 4.64
N VAL A 265 27.64 -12.65 5.11
CA VAL A 265 26.53 -11.72 4.87
C VAL A 265 26.89 -10.29 5.31
N ARG A 266 27.39 -10.12 6.53
CA ARG A 266 27.78 -8.78 7.06
C ARG A 266 28.93 -8.14 6.28
N ARG A 267 29.88 -8.95 5.80
CA ARG A 267 30.99 -8.47 4.98
C ARG A 267 30.51 -8.06 3.59
N SER A 268 29.69 -8.90 2.97
CA SER A 268 29.09 -8.62 1.66
C SER A 268 28.20 -7.38 1.72
N TYR A 269 27.40 -7.21 2.77
CA TYR A 269 26.62 -6.00 2.98
C TYR A 269 27.50 -4.75 3.09
N ARG A 270 28.59 -4.80 3.88
CA ARG A 270 29.52 -3.67 4.03
C ARG A 270 30.19 -3.27 2.72
N GLU A 271 30.58 -4.26 1.91
CA GLU A 271 31.19 -4.01 0.60
C GLU A 271 30.16 -3.45 -0.39
N PHE A 272 28.97 -4.05 -0.40
CA PHE A 272 27.87 -3.63 -1.25
C PHE A 272 27.39 -2.22 -0.92
N SER A 273 27.24 -1.86 0.36
CA SER A 273 26.82 -0.52 0.77
C SER A 273 27.83 0.57 0.42
N ARG A 274 29.13 0.24 0.40
CA ARG A 274 30.18 1.17 -0.04
C ARG A 274 30.25 1.32 -1.55
N THR A 275 30.18 0.20 -2.27
CA THR A 275 30.35 0.16 -3.72
C THR A 275 29.08 0.63 -4.45
N TYR A 276 27.93 0.31 -3.87
CA TYR A 276 26.61 0.44 -4.49
C TYR A 276 25.58 1.09 -3.54
N PRO A 277 25.87 2.26 -2.94
CA PRO A 277 25.01 2.88 -1.92
C PRO A 277 23.58 3.17 -2.38
N LEU A 278 23.38 3.36 -3.70
CA LEU A 278 22.08 3.69 -4.31
C LEU A 278 21.39 2.50 -5.00
N ALA A 279 21.80 1.27 -4.69
CA ALA A 279 21.20 0.07 -5.29
C ALA A 279 19.73 -0.11 -4.88
N THR A 280 18.88 -0.55 -5.82
CA THR A 280 17.47 -0.81 -5.54
C THR A 280 17.26 -1.95 -4.53
N LEU A 281 18.17 -2.93 -4.51
CA LEU A 281 18.14 -4.04 -3.54
C LEU A 281 18.71 -3.69 -2.15
N MET A 282 19.18 -2.45 -1.93
CA MET A 282 19.77 -2.04 -0.64
C MET A 282 18.84 -2.33 0.56
N PRO A 283 17.53 -2.00 0.53
CA PRO A 283 16.65 -2.27 1.67
C PRO A 283 16.57 -3.77 2.00
N LYS A 284 16.49 -4.62 0.98
CA LYS A 284 16.45 -6.09 1.15
C LYS A 284 17.76 -6.61 1.73
N PHE A 285 18.89 -6.09 1.27
CA PHE A 285 20.19 -6.49 1.78
C PHE A 285 20.41 -6.03 3.23
N MET A 286 19.99 -4.81 3.56
CA MET A 286 19.94 -4.32 4.94
C MET A 286 19.08 -5.22 5.84
N PHE A 287 17.93 -5.66 5.33
CA PHE A 287 17.06 -6.55 6.08
C PHE A 287 17.73 -7.91 6.34
N VAL A 288 18.33 -8.54 5.32
CA VAL A 288 19.06 -9.81 5.47
C VAL A 288 20.24 -9.67 6.43
N GLU A 289 20.94 -8.53 6.41
CA GLU A 289 22.01 -8.24 7.37
C GLU A 289 21.45 -8.11 8.80
N ALA A 290 20.34 -7.40 8.99
CA ALA A 290 19.68 -7.29 10.28
C ALA A 290 19.33 -8.68 10.85
N LEU A 291 18.78 -9.56 10.02
CA LEU A 291 18.45 -10.94 10.39
C LEU A 291 19.67 -11.74 10.89
N THR A 292 20.88 -11.43 10.46
CA THR A 292 22.09 -12.09 11.00
C THR A 292 22.29 -11.83 12.49
N TYR A 293 21.83 -10.68 13.02
CA TYR A 293 21.96 -10.36 14.44
C TYR A 293 21.09 -11.27 15.31
N VAL A 294 19.93 -11.68 14.82
CA VAL A 294 19.04 -12.64 15.47
C VAL A 294 19.73 -14.00 15.64
N GLN A 295 20.38 -14.50 14.58
CA GLN A 295 21.13 -15.77 14.65
C GLN A 295 22.27 -15.71 15.68
N SER A 296 22.90 -14.55 15.84
CA SER A 296 23.94 -14.33 16.86
C SER A 296 23.41 -13.99 18.26
N GLY A 297 22.08 -13.88 18.46
CA GLY A 297 21.47 -13.47 19.72
C GLY A 297 21.72 -12.00 20.12
N ASN A 298 22.17 -11.15 19.18
CA ASN A 298 22.47 -9.75 19.45
C ASN A 298 21.23 -8.87 19.20
N VAL A 299 20.35 -8.83 20.20
CA VAL A 299 19.07 -8.09 20.17
C VAL A 299 19.28 -6.60 19.95
N ALA A 300 20.31 -6.01 20.56
CA ALA A 300 20.58 -4.57 20.48
C ALA A 300 20.96 -4.15 19.06
N SER A 301 21.87 -4.88 18.42
CA SER A 301 22.24 -4.62 17.01
C SER A 301 21.09 -4.92 16.06
N PHE A 302 20.29 -5.96 16.32
CA PHE A 302 19.09 -6.24 15.52
C PHE A 302 18.10 -5.08 15.55
N LYS A 303 17.77 -4.58 16.74
CA LYS A 303 16.89 -3.42 16.93
C LYS A 303 17.41 -2.20 16.17
N SER A 304 18.69 -1.87 16.36
CA SER A 304 19.32 -0.72 15.69
C SER A 304 19.29 -0.84 14.17
N ALA A 305 19.57 -2.03 13.62
CA ALA A 305 19.56 -2.27 12.19
C ALA A 305 18.16 -2.10 11.57
N LEU A 306 17.12 -2.61 12.25
CA LEU A 306 15.74 -2.42 11.80
C LEU A 306 15.28 -0.96 11.90
N GLN A 307 15.65 -0.24 12.96
CA GLN A 307 15.36 1.20 13.07
C GLN A 307 15.97 1.97 11.90
N THR A 308 17.25 1.75 11.61
CA THR A 308 17.93 2.39 10.49
C THR A 308 17.28 2.03 9.14
N LEU A 309 16.82 0.79 8.96
CA LEU A 309 16.12 0.40 7.74
C LEU A 309 14.80 1.15 7.57
N VAL A 310 13.99 1.25 8.62
CA VAL A 310 12.68 1.93 8.57
C VAL A 310 12.85 3.43 8.38
N GLU A 311 13.85 4.03 9.01
CA GLU A 311 14.17 5.46 8.88
C GLU A 311 14.69 5.81 7.49
N LYS A 312 15.63 5.01 6.93
CA LYS A 312 16.20 5.27 5.61
C LYS A 312 15.26 4.91 4.45
N TYR A 313 14.43 3.89 4.61
CA TYR A 313 13.61 3.33 3.52
C TYR A 313 12.15 3.15 3.95
N PRO A 314 11.38 4.22 4.24
CA PRO A 314 10.02 4.12 4.77
C PRO A 314 9.00 3.48 3.80
N THR A 315 9.30 3.43 2.50
CA THR A 315 8.39 2.93 1.45
C THR A 315 8.84 1.61 0.82
N ALA A 316 9.90 0.97 1.32
CA ALA A 316 10.37 -0.31 0.79
C ALA A 316 9.45 -1.48 1.20
N ASP A 317 9.44 -2.53 0.40
CA ASP A 317 8.61 -3.74 0.60
C ASP A 317 8.94 -4.47 1.91
N VAL A 318 10.19 -4.42 2.35
CA VAL A 318 10.65 -5.01 3.63
C VAL A 318 10.35 -4.15 4.87
N THR A 319 9.90 -2.91 4.71
CA THR A 319 9.79 -1.94 5.80
C THR A 319 8.60 -2.22 6.72
N GLU A 320 7.49 -2.68 6.17
CA GLU A 320 6.34 -3.13 6.96
C GLU A 320 6.75 -4.26 7.91
N LEU A 321 7.37 -5.30 7.35
CA LEU A 321 7.88 -6.45 8.11
C LEU A 321 8.93 -6.02 9.14
N ALA A 322 9.88 -5.16 8.78
CA ALA A 322 10.90 -4.65 9.70
C ALA A 322 10.27 -3.85 10.87
N SER A 323 9.24 -3.06 10.60
CA SER A 323 8.51 -2.29 11.61
C SER A 323 7.78 -3.21 12.59
N GLU A 324 7.17 -4.29 12.10
CA GLU A 324 6.55 -5.29 12.95
C GLU A 324 7.57 -6.04 13.83
N MET A 325 8.69 -6.45 13.25
CA MET A 325 9.77 -7.11 14.00
C MET A 325 10.35 -6.19 15.07
N LEU A 326 10.53 -4.91 14.75
CA LEU A 326 11.00 -3.89 15.69
C LEU A 326 10.00 -3.71 16.85
N LYS A 327 8.69 -3.63 16.57
CA LYS A 327 7.64 -3.60 17.61
C LYS A 327 7.69 -4.86 18.49
N GLY A 328 7.97 -6.03 17.91
CA GLY A 328 8.12 -7.28 18.65
C GLY A 328 9.30 -7.27 19.62
N VAL A 329 10.46 -6.79 19.18
CA VAL A 329 11.67 -6.66 20.02
C VAL A 329 11.48 -5.63 21.13
N LEU A 330 10.83 -4.49 20.83
CA LEU A 330 10.53 -3.44 21.81
C LEU A 330 9.59 -3.90 22.93
N ARG A 331 8.73 -4.89 22.65
CA ARG A 331 7.79 -5.49 23.62
C ARG A 331 8.40 -6.63 24.44
N GLY A 332 9.72 -6.82 24.41
CA GLY A 332 10.40 -7.82 25.25
C GLY A 332 10.31 -9.27 24.77
N ARG A 333 9.90 -9.51 23.51
CA ARG A 333 9.92 -10.87 22.95
C ARG A 333 11.35 -11.41 22.88
N ALA A 334 11.60 -12.53 23.53
CA ALA A 334 12.90 -13.22 23.45
C ALA A 334 13.17 -13.66 22.00
N LEU A 335 14.32 -13.26 21.45
CA LEU A 335 14.78 -13.76 20.15
C LEU A 335 15.25 -15.20 20.35
N VAL A 336 14.57 -16.15 19.70
CA VAL A 336 15.02 -17.55 19.68
C VAL A 336 16.38 -17.58 18.95
N GLN A 337 17.44 -17.91 19.70
CA GLN A 337 18.76 -18.17 19.12
C GLN A 337 18.66 -19.40 18.22
N GLY A 338 18.67 -19.17 16.92
CA GLY A 338 18.56 -20.23 15.93
C GLY A 338 18.63 -19.65 14.53
N SER A 339 19.31 -20.36 13.64
CA SER A 339 19.40 -20.07 12.23
C SER A 339 18.01 -19.73 11.66
N LEU A 340 17.77 -18.48 11.27
CA LEU A 340 16.57 -18.02 10.55
C LEU A 340 16.48 -18.59 9.11
N THR A 341 17.04 -19.77 8.89
CA THR A 341 17.26 -20.40 7.58
C THR A 341 16.20 -21.43 7.23
N GLY A 342 15.25 -21.63 8.13
CA GLY A 342 13.88 -21.91 7.81
C GLY A 342 13.04 -21.00 8.70
N MET A 343 11.97 -20.42 8.18
CA MET A 343 10.93 -19.85 9.04
C MET A 343 10.50 -20.95 10.01
N LYS A 344 11.00 -20.93 11.25
CA LYS A 344 10.52 -21.81 12.31
C LYS A 344 9.21 -21.21 12.82
N TRP A 345 8.17 -22.03 12.75
CA TRP A 345 6.77 -21.73 13.02
C TRP A 345 6.52 -21.64 14.52
N ASP A 346 7.33 -20.84 15.22
CA ASP A 346 7.29 -20.65 16.68
C ASP A 346 6.19 -19.64 17.07
N LEU A 347 5.03 -19.70 16.41
CA LEU A 347 3.85 -18.96 16.84
C LEU A 347 3.18 -19.73 17.98
N ARG A 348 3.11 -19.12 19.16
CA ARG A 348 2.31 -19.65 20.26
C ARG A 348 0.88 -19.16 20.08
N PHE A 349 -0.07 -20.08 19.89
CA PHE A 349 -1.49 -19.72 19.80
C PHE A 349 -2.06 -19.53 21.21
N GLY A 350 -3.09 -18.70 21.40
CA GLY A 350 -3.76 -18.57 22.72
C GLY A 350 -3.11 -17.66 23.74
N THR A 351 -2.17 -16.79 23.35
CA THR A 351 -1.74 -15.70 24.22
C THR A 351 -2.80 -14.60 24.26
N ASP A 352 -3.03 -14.01 25.42
CA ASP A 352 -3.86 -12.80 25.52
C ASP A 352 -3.26 -11.61 24.75
N GLU A 353 -3.98 -10.47 24.68
CA GLU A 353 -3.55 -9.23 24.00
C GLU A 353 -2.17 -8.71 24.46
N PHE A 354 -1.64 -9.24 25.56
CA PHE A 354 -0.38 -8.87 26.19
C PHE A 354 0.71 -9.96 26.08
N GLY A 355 0.40 -11.14 25.53
CA GLY A 355 1.39 -12.20 25.32
C GLY A 355 1.63 -13.09 26.53
N GLU A 356 0.83 -12.98 27.60
CA GLU A 356 0.96 -13.81 28.79
C GLU A 356 0.20 -15.14 28.62
N ILE A 357 0.77 -16.20 29.19
CA ILE A 357 0.22 -17.55 29.19
C ILE A 357 -0.09 -17.84 30.65
N SER A 358 -1.31 -18.31 30.97
CA SER A 358 -1.62 -18.72 32.34
C SER A 358 -0.68 -19.88 32.76
N ASP A 359 -0.31 -19.97 34.04
CA ASP A 359 0.53 -21.08 34.54
C ASP A 359 -0.06 -22.46 34.21
N LEU A 360 -1.39 -22.54 34.09
CA LEU A 360 -2.15 -23.71 33.64
C LEU A 360 -1.92 -24.08 32.17
N ASP A 361 -1.85 -23.08 31.28
CA ASP A 361 -1.68 -23.29 29.84
C ASP A 361 -0.22 -23.62 29.49
N SER A 362 0.75 -23.08 30.24
CA SER A 362 2.18 -23.41 30.09
C SER A 362 2.47 -24.88 30.40
N ALA A 363 1.71 -25.48 31.33
CA ALA A 363 1.87 -26.86 31.79
C ALA A 363 1.24 -27.92 30.87
N ARG A 364 0.40 -27.54 29.88
CA ARG A 364 -0.16 -28.50 28.93
C ARG A 364 0.94 -29.14 28.09
N ALA A 365 0.85 -30.44 27.87
CA ALA A 365 1.78 -31.21 27.05
C ALA A 365 1.02 -31.93 25.94
N PHE A 366 1.65 -32.12 24.78
CA PHE A 366 1.06 -32.92 23.73
C PHE A 366 0.94 -34.38 24.16
N VAL A 367 -0.16 -35.02 23.78
CA VAL A 367 -0.53 -36.38 24.16
C VAL A 367 -0.46 -37.33 22.98
N ASN A 368 -0.07 -38.57 23.26
CA ASN A 368 -0.01 -39.65 22.28
C ASN A 368 -1.36 -40.39 22.25
N GLU A 369 -2.22 -40.04 21.30
CA GLU A 369 -3.57 -40.59 21.15
C GLU A 369 -3.86 -40.90 19.68
N PRO A 370 -3.24 -41.93 19.08
CA PRO A 370 -3.40 -42.22 17.66
C PRO A 370 -4.81 -42.69 17.29
N GLU A 371 -5.54 -43.26 18.25
CA GLU A 371 -6.91 -43.78 18.06
C GLU A 371 -8.01 -42.73 18.26
N SER A 372 -7.66 -41.49 18.67
CA SER A 372 -8.64 -40.42 18.85
C SER A 372 -8.96 -39.73 17.52
N PRO A 373 -10.09 -39.00 17.41
CA PRO A 373 -10.37 -38.23 16.21
C PRO A 373 -9.25 -37.24 15.88
N HIS A 374 -8.88 -37.19 14.60
CA HIS A 374 -7.85 -36.30 14.09
C HIS A 374 -8.41 -35.34 13.04
N ARG A 375 -7.64 -34.28 12.81
CA ARG A 375 -7.89 -33.24 11.82
C ARG A 375 -6.64 -33.02 10.99
N MET A 376 -6.82 -32.58 9.76
CA MET A 376 -5.73 -32.07 8.93
C MET A 376 -5.73 -30.55 8.99
N VAL A 377 -4.64 -29.95 9.46
CA VAL A 377 -4.48 -28.50 9.50
C VAL A 377 -3.59 -28.05 8.35
N LEU A 378 -4.10 -27.09 7.59
CA LEU A 378 -3.38 -26.36 6.56
C LEU A 378 -3.09 -24.95 7.09
N LEU A 379 -1.83 -24.70 7.44
CA LEU A 379 -1.37 -23.42 7.96
C LEU A 379 -0.68 -22.62 6.85
N TYR A 380 -1.10 -21.36 6.66
CA TYR A 380 -0.55 -20.49 5.61
C TYR A 380 -0.43 -19.03 6.07
N PRO A 381 0.58 -18.27 5.58
CA PRO A 381 0.69 -16.85 5.89
C PRO A 381 -0.41 -16.05 5.20
N LYS A 382 -1.06 -15.14 5.93
CA LYS A 382 -2.04 -14.21 5.35
C LYS A 382 -1.35 -13.33 4.31
N GLY A 383 -2.01 -13.12 3.17
CA GLY A 383 -1.48 -12.33 2.05
C GLY A 383 -0.57 -13.10 1.08
N ALA A 384 0.01 -14.23 1.49
CA ALA A 384 0.77 -15.10 0.59
C ALA A 384 -0.13 -16.11 -0.15
N VAL A 385 -1.27 -16.46 0.45
CA VAL A 385 -2.21 -17.46 -0.08
C VAL A 385 -3.62 -16.89 -0.07
N GLU A 386 -4.30 -17.01 -1.22
CA GLU A 386 -5.73 -16.68 -1.35
C GLU A 386 -6.58 -17.73 -0.63
N ALA A 387 -7.04 -17.40 0.59
CA ALA A 387 -7.76 -18.31 1.49
C ALA A 387 -8.97 -18.97 0.82
N ASN A 388 -9.77 -18.19 0.07
CA ASN A 388 -10.96 -18.70 -0.63
C ASN A 388 -10.60 -19.65 -1.78
N ALA A 389 -9.50 -19.40 -2.49
CA ALA A 389 -9.04 -20.28 -3.55
C ALA A 389 -8.50 -21.60 -2.99
N LEU A 390 -7.79 -21.54 -1.85
CA LEU A 390 -7.34 -22.73 -1.13
C LEU A 390 -8.54 -23.57 -0.64
N LEU A 391 -9.50 -22.94 0.02
CA LEU A 391 -10.74 -23.60 0.47
C LEU A 391 -11.46 -24.28 -0.69
N TYR A 392 -11.63 -23.59 -1.83
CA TYR A 392 -12.26 -24.15 -3.01
C TYR A 392 -11.48 -25.34 -3.59
N ALA A 393 -10.16 -25.26 -3.65
CA ALA A 393 -9.32 -26.35 -4.14
C ALA A 393 -9.43 -27.61 -3.26
N VAL A 394 -9.43 -27.44 -1.93
CA VAL A 394 -9.62 -28.54 -0.98
C VAL A 394 -11.03 -29.12 -1.08
N ALA A 395 -12.05 -28.27 -1.12
CA ALA A 395 -13.44 -28.71 -1.25
C ALA A 395 -13.71 -29.48 -2.54
N ALA A 396 -13.22 -28.97 -3.68
CA ALA A 396 -13.37 -29.62 -4.98
C ALA A 396 -12.64 -30.98 -5.02
N TYR A 397 -11.44 -31.07 -4.43
CA TYR A 397 -10.71 -32.32 -4.34
C TYR A 397 -11.43 -33.35 -3.47
N ASN A 398 -11.91 -32.93 -2.28
CA ASN A 398 -12.61 -33.81 -1.37
C ASN A 398 -13.90 -34.34 -1.99
N PHE A 399 -14.67 -33.47 -2.65
CA PHE A 399 -15.87 -33.88 -3.37
C PHE A 399 -15.60 -34.89 -4.49
N ALA A 400 -14.49 -34.73 -5.23
CA ALA A 400 -14.16 -35.60 -6.36
C ALA A 400 -13.61 -36.98 -5.96
N HIS A 401 -13.01 -37.12 -4.78
CA HIS A 401 -12.29 -38.34 -4.38
C HIS A 401 -12.96 -39.10 -3.23
N PHE A 402 -13.95 -38.51 -2.55
CA PHE A 402 -14.60 -39.12 -1.39
C PHE A 402 -16.13 -39.06 -1.54
N GLU A 403 -16.70 -40.11 -2.13
CA GLU A 403 -18.16 -40.21 -2.38
C GLU A 403 -18.95 -40.67 -1.14
N VAL A 404 -18.32 -41.43 -0.24
CA VAL A 404 -18.99 -42.09 0.90
C VAL A 404 -18.75 -41.35 2.23
N LYS A 405 -17.62 -40.65 2.35
CA LYS A 405 -17.21 -39.97 3.58
C LYS A 405 -17.12 -38.47 3.34
N SER A 406 -17.90 -37.69 4.08
CA SER A 406 -17.86 -36.23 4.04
C SER A 406 -16.84 -35.69 5.04
N PHE A 407 -16.06 -34.70 4.61
CA PHE A 407 -15.16 -33.96 5.49
C PHE A 407 -15.71 -32.56 5.74
N ASP A 408 -15.67 -32.13 7.00
CA ASP A 408 -16.03 -30.78 7.37
C ASP A 408 -14.82 -29.86 7.17
N LEU A 409 -15.07 -28.70 6.55
CA LEU A 409 -14.05 -27.68 6.31
C LEU A 409 -14.37 -26.46 7.17
N SER A 410 -13.45 -26.11 8.06
CA SER A 410 -13.54 -24.86 8.83
C SER A 410 -12.28 -24.02 8.62
N THR A 411 -12.46 -22.71 8.66
CA THR A 411 -11.36 -21.75 8.62
C THR A 411 -11.20 -21.11 9.97
N ASP A 412 -9.97 -20.95 10.40
CA ASP A 412 -9.62 -20.27 11.64
C ASP A 412 -8.43 -19.35 11.38
N GLU A 413 -8.19 -18.41 12.28
CA GLU A 413 -7.17 -17.39 12.11
C GLU A 413 -6.32 -17.27 13.37
N ALA A 414 -5.02 -17.17 13.15
CA ALA A 414 -4.05 -17.07 14.22
C ALA A 414 -3.02 -15.99 13.91
N GLY A 415 -3.33 -14.77 14.35
CA GLY A 415 -2.52 -13.59 14.08
C GLY A 415 -2.32 -13.38 12.58
N ARG A 416 -1.06 -13.52 12.11
CA ARG A 416 -0.68 -13.34 10.70
C ARG A 416 -0.84 -14.59 9.83
N PHE A 417 -1.45 -15.66 10.36
CA PHE A 417 -1.67 -16.90 9.63
C PHE A 417 -3.16 -17.21 9.53
N GLY A 418 -3.55 -17.79 8.39
CA GLY A 418 -4.81 -18.45 8.22
C GLY A 418 -4.63 -19.96 8.41
N MET A 419 -5.65 -20.60 8.95
CA MET A 419 -5.75 -22.03 9.12
C MET A 419 -6.97 -22.53 8.34
N LEU A 420 -6.78 -23.55 7.51
CA LEU A 420 -7.88 -24.33 6.96
C LEU A 420 -7.82 -25.72 7.59
N ILE A 421 -8.91 -26.12 8.24
CA ILE A 421 -9.00 -27.33 9.04
C ILE A 421 -9.96 -28.27 8.32
N VAL A 422 -9.48 -29.49 8.04
CA VAL A 422 -10.29 -30.58 7.51
C VAL A 422 -10.54 -31.56 8.64
N SER A 423 -11.80 -31.74 9.00
CA SER A 423 -12.26 -32.59 10.10
C SER A 423 -13.07 -33.77 9.58
N GLY A 424 -13.23 -34.80 10.42
CA GLY A 424 -13.98 -36.00 10.10
C GLY A 424 -13.14 -37.28 10.03
N PHE A 425 -11.91 -37.26 10.56
CA PHE A 425 -11.06 -38.44 10.60
C PHE A 425 -11.15 -39.14 11.97
N ASP A 426 -11.31 -40.46 11.94
CA ASP A 426 -11.59 -41.27 13.13
C ASP A 426 -10.32 -41.53 13.96
N ASN A 427 -9.15 -41.57 13.30
CA ASN A 427 -7.85 -41.86 13.89
C ASN A 427 -6.70 -41.29 13.05
N LEU A 428 -5.47 -41.37 13.58
CA LEU A 428 -4.25 -40.91 12.93
C LEU A 428 -4.00 -41.59 11.59
N GLN A 429 -4.24 -42.90 11.51
CA GLN A 429 -4.00 -43.68 10.30
C GLN A 429 -4.82 -43.11 9.13
N GLN A 430 -6.09 -42.80 9.36
CA GLN A 430 -6.96 -42.26 8.32
C GLN A 430 -6.51 -40.87 7.83
N VAL A 431 -5.99 -40.02 8.72
CA VAL A 431 -5.43 -38.72 8.32
C VAL A 431 -4.13 -38.88 7.54
N LEU A 432 -3.28 -39.85 7.90
CA LEU A 432 -2.06 -40.14 7.16
C LEU A 432 -2.35 -40.70 5.77
N GLU A 433 -3.39 -41.54 5.62
CA GLU A 433 -3.86 -42.00 4.32
C GLU A 433 -4.35 -40.81 3.46
N TYR A 434 -5.14 -39.90 4.05
CA TYR A 434 -5.53 -38.65 3.41
C TYR A 434 -4.31 -37.79 3.03
N TYR A 435 -3.34 -37.64 3.93
CA TYR A 435 -2.08 -36.93 3.66
C TYR A 435 -1.34 -37.54 2.46
N GLY A 436 -1.23 -38.87 2.39
CA GLY A 436 -0.63 -39.55 1.24
C GLY A 436 -1.34 -39.24 -0.07
N MET A 437 -2.67 -39.24 -0.07
CA MET A 437 -3.47 -38.94 -1.26
C MET A 437 -3.29 -37.50 -1.74
N ILE A 438 -3.27 -36.50 -0.85
CA ILE A 438 -3.11 -35.09 -1.27
C ILE A 438 -1.72 -34.78 -1.85
N TYR A 439 -0.70 -35.58 -1.54
CA TYR A 439 0.67 -35.48 -2.09
C TYR A 439 0.93 -36.40 -3.29
N ALA A 440 -0.04 -37.24 -3.68
CA ALA A 440 0.00 -38.07 -4.87
C ALA A 440 0.05 -37.21 -6.16
N ARG A 441 0.23 -37.86 -7.32
CA ARG A 441 0.44 -37.16 -8.60
C ARG A 441 -0.74 -36.27 -9.02
N ASP A 442 -1.93 -36.67 -8.63
CA ASP A 442 -3.24 -36.04 -8.84
C ASP A 442 -3.70 -35.17 -7.65
N GLY A 443 -3.00 -35.26 -6.51
CA GLY A 443 -3.26 -34.51 -5.30
C GLY A 443 -3.09 -32.99 -5.44
N TYR A 444 -3.75 -32.23 -4.56
CA TYR A 444 -3.73 -30.77 -4.60
C TYR A 444 -2.54 -30.16 -3.85
N ALA A 445 -1.85 -30.88 -2.96
CA ALA A 445 -0.80 -30.31 -2.11
C ALA A 445 0.38 -29.73 -2.93
N ARG A 446 0.66 -30.29 -4.10
CA ARG A 446 1.72 -29.79 -5.01
C ARG A 446 1.29 -28.57 -5.85
N LYS A 447 -0.02 -28.37 -6.01
CA LYS A 447 -0.61 -27.25 -6.77
C LYS A 447 -0.84 -26.03 -5.88
N VAL A 448 -1.00 -26.26 -4.58
CA VAL A 448 -1.07 -25.22 -3.56
C VAL A 448 0.32 -24.63 -3.32
N ASP A 449 0.38 -23.34 -2.97
CA ASP A 449 1.61 -22.60 -2.72
C ASP A 449 2.56 -23.35 -1.76
N ARG A 450 3.89 -23.29 -2.01
CA ARG A 450 4.91 -23.88 -1.12
C ARG A 450 4.90 -23.28 0.29
N ALA A 451 4.21 -22.16 0.50
CA ALA A 451 4.01 -21.52 1.78
C ALA A 451 2.97 -22.20 2.67
N VAL A 452 2.24 -23.22 2.18
CA VAL A 452 1.23 -23.96 2.96
C VAL A 452 1.86 -25.19 3.62
N ILE A 453 1.68 -25.32 4.93
CA ILE A 453 2.09 -26.49 5.69
C ILE A 453 0.87 -27.34 6.05
N PHE A 454 1.04 -28.64 5.87
CA PHE A 454 0.04 -29.66 6.16
C PHE A 454 0.53 -30.49 7.33
N PHE A 455 -0.26 -30.61 8.40
CA PHE A 455 0.05 -31.53 9.48
C PHE A 455 -1.21 -32.16 10.08
N PRO A 456 -1.19 -33.48 10.36
CA PRO A 456 -2.24 -34.16 11.12
C PRO A 456 -2.18 -33.71 12.58
N ILE A 457 -3.31 -33.57 13.26
CA ILE A 457 -3.37 -33.26 14.70
C ILE A 457 -4.61 -33.87 15.35
N SER A 458 -4.48 -34.45 16.54
CA SER A 458 -5.64 -34.93 17.31
C SER A 458 -6.40 -33.77 17.94
N ASP A 459 -7.68 -33.97 18.26
CA ASP A 459 -8.50 -32.94 18.90
C ASP A 459 -7.88 -32.41 20.21
N ALA A 460 -7.37 -33.30 21.06
CA ALA A 460 -6.70 -32.92 22.31
C ALA A 460 -5.41 -32.10 22.08
N ASN A 461 -4.64 -32.46 21.04
CA ASN A 461 -3.42 -31.74 20.68
C ASN A 461 -3.73 -30.41 19.99
N TYR A 462 -4.82 -30.31 19.26
CA TYR A 462 -5.28 -29.05 18.65
C TYR A 462 -5.67 -28.04 19.73
N GLU A 463 -6.41 -28.47 20.76
CA GLU A 463 -6.69 -27.63 21.93
C GLU A 463 -5.38 -27.22 22.64
N THR A 464 -4.45 -28.16 22.82
CA THR A 464 -3.13 -27.85 23.41
C THR A 464 -2.34 -26.84 22.57
N LEU A 465 -2.46 -26.94 21.24
CA LEU A 465 -1.85 -26.00 20.30
C LEU A 465 -2.46 -24.61 20.49
N LEU A 466 -3.79 -24.51 20.57
CA LEU A 466 -4.53 -23.26 20.81
C LEU A 466 -4.29 -22.63 22.19
N HIS A 467 -3.72 -23.37 23.15
CA HIS A 467 -3.46 -22.92 24.52
C HIS A 467 -1.95 -22.71 24.81
N GLY A 468 -1.23 -22.08 23.90
CA GLY A 468 0.10 -21.52 24.17
C GLY A 468 1.27 -22.26 23.53
N LYS A 469 1.05 -23.39 22.85
CA LYS A 469 2.10 -24.16 22.17
C LYS A 469 2.24 -23.74 20.72
N SER A 470 3.39 -24.05 20.12
CA SER A 470 3.65 -23.70 18.72
C SER A 470 3.50 -24.89 17.76
N PRO A 471 3.19 -24.63 16.47
CA PRO A 471 3.26 -25.64 15.42
C PRO A 471 4.61 -26.35 15.38
N SER A 472 5.72 -25.62 15.61
CA SER A 472 7.06 -26.21 15.70
C SER A 472 7.17 -27.23 16.82
N ASP A 473 6.65 -26.91 18.01
CA ASP A 473 6.67 -27.82 19.17
C ASP A 473 5.87 -29.08 18.87
N TYR A 474 4.72 -28.91 18.21
CA TYR A 474 3.88 -30.04 17.81
C TYR A 474 4.56 -30.92 16.76
N MET A 475 5.20 -30.34 15.74
CA MET A 475 5.92 -31.10 14.72
C MET A 475 7.10 -31.88 15.31
N ALA A 476 7.81 -31.31 16.28
CA ALA A 476 8.88 -32.01 17.00
C ALA A 476 8.32 -33.21 17.78
N PHE A 477 7.25 -33.00 18.54
CA PHE A 477 6.53 -34.07 19.23
C PHE A 477 6.04 -35.16 18.25
N PHE A 478 5.44 -34.74 17.14
CA PHE A 478 4.89 -35.65 16.14
C PHE A 478 5.98 -36.53 15.51
N ALA A 479 7.13 -35.94 15.17
CA ALA A 479 8.27 -36.68 14.63
C ALA A 479 8.87 -37.66 15.65
N GLU A 480 8.93 -37.29 16.92
CA GLU A 480 9.46 -38.16 17.99
C GLU A 480 8.54 -39.35 18.28
N VAL A 481 7.22 -39.11 18.35
CA VAL A 481 6.23 -40.10 18.78
C VAL A 481 5.73 -40.95 17.62
N TYR A 482 5.46 -40.34 16.47
CA TYR A 482 4.84 -40.99 15.31
C TYR A 482 5.77 -41.13 14.09
N GLY A 483 7.00 -40.62 14.13
CA GLY A 483 7.94 -40.65 12.99
C GLY A 483 8.45 -42.04 12.58
N ARG A 484 8.00 -43.12 13.23
CA ARG A 484 8.18 -44.51 12.79
C ARG A 484 6.95 -45.08 12.05
N GLN A 485 5.83 -44.37 12.07
CA GLN A 485 4.54 -44.75 11.48
C GLN A 485 4.09 -43.80 10.36
N ALA A 486 4.60 -42.56 10.35
CA ALA A 486 4.57 -41.61 9.23
C ALA A 486 5.82 -41.76 8.35
#